data_AF-A0AA92YZE6-F1
#
_entry.id   AF-A0AA92YZE6-F1
#
_cell.length_a   1.000
_cell.length_b   1.000
_cell.length_c   1.000
_cell.angle_alpha   90.00
_cell.angle_beta   90.00
_cell.angle_gamma   90.00
#
_symmetry.space_group_name_H-M   'P 1'
#
loop_
_entity.id
_entity.type
_entity.pdbx_description
1 polymer ?
#
loop_
_entity_poly.entity_id
_entity_poly.type
_entity_poly.pdbx_seq_one_letter_code
_entity_poly.pdbx_strand_id
1 'polypeptide(L)'
;MTKYESKRNNFIRLFYVRDGIKHTSSMEPMDIFYQILHEDLNPLTSQTTQKFNSPNSKNQKPNHELTKEENNSKEKERYSFYENLLSDTLKKVKRDIHNKVFRCIDDPSSINSIIQNHQILLLNYCKVIEQTYLPDDKNEKYQISEDKSITDIFKLVYQTLDTILDYLEAFFYKYLEHSLEMPYQRKLWFAYNQKSRCTELSLLIEKSNISTELKHLISAPLKSISKNELVKLTYSQKSYYLLYIKVLRKLFLKGNPNISEIYALMISLDFNTFHIFSYISKRAKKRVNGVSSIHKKLVILFGYLKELKAIAITSNQRFNPELPSLKEQLLVKTTEEILFYQKVIDRKPQVKVQNDNNEIYSNQKKLLKISVSEISLITRLLYEQGLLDGSKKTFFEFISNNFKTSKRDIISPESLSNRYYSIPESAKISVRKMLRAILRQLNSIQSES
;
A
#
# COMPACT_ATOMS: atom_id res chain seq x y z
N MET A 1 -25.53 -12.48 -31.92
CA MET A 1 -25.71 -11.07 -32.31
C MET A 1 -26.33 -10.19 -31.22
N THR A 2 -26.77 -10.70 -30.06
CA THR A 2 -27.60 -9.93 -29.09
C THR A 2 -27.01 -9.74 -27.68
N LYS A 3 -25.69 -9.81 -27.49
CA LYS A 3 -25.01 -9.42 -26.23
C LYS A 3 -24.06 -8.22 -26.37
N TYR A 4 -23.65 -7.91 -27.61
CA TYR A 4 -22.79 -6.77 -27.94
C TYR A 4 -23.58 -5.45 -28.08
N GLU A 5 -24.81 -5.50 -28.58
CA GLU A 5 -25.66 -4.30 -28.73
C GLU A 5 -26.16 -3.74 -27.39
N SER A 6 -26.38 -4.59 -26.39
CA SER A 6 -26.80 -4.15 -25.05
C SER A 6 -25.70 -3.39 -24.29
N LYS A 7 -24.42 -3.73 -24.51
CA LYS A 7 -23.29 -2.96 -23.96
C LYS A 7 -23.01 -1.68 -24.76
N ARG A 8 -23.33 -1.66 -26.06
CA ARG A 8 -23.21 -0.50 -26.96
C ARG A 8 -24.13 0.65 -26.57
N ASN A 9 -25.37 0.36 -26.15
CA ASN A 9 -26.34 1.40 -25.75
C ASN A 9 -26.09 2.01 -24.36
N ASN A 10 -25.38 1.31 -23.46
CA ASN A 10 -24.96 1.89 -22.18
C ASN A 10 -23.82 2.91 -22.33
N PHE A 11 -23.03 2.83 -23.41
CA PHE A 11 -21.89 3.72 -23.65
C PHE A 11 -22.32 5.12 -24.09
N ILE A 12 -23.39 5.24 -24.89
CA ILE A 12 -23.95 6.53 -25.32
C ILE A 12 -24.61 7.27 -24.15
N ARG A 13 -25.23 6.55 -23.21
CA ARG A 13 -25.87 7.17 -22.03
C ARG A 13 -24.87 7.70 -20.98
N LEU A 14 -23.69 7.10 -20.86
CA LEU A 14 -22.69 7.54 -19.87
C LEU A 14 -21.96 8.83 -20.26
N PHE A 15 -21.89 9.16 -21.56
CA PHE A 15 -21.31 10.42 -22.04
C PHE A 15 -22.33 11.56 -22.20
N TYR A 16 -23.63 11.29 -22.09
CA TYR A 16 -24.70 12.30 -22.23
C TYR A 16 -25.50 12.57 -20.95
N VAL A 17 -25.23 11.86 -19.85
CA VAL A 17 -25.94 12.09 -18.58
C VAL A 17 -24.94 12.40 -17.47
N ARG A 18 -24.36 13.59 -17.54
CA ARG A 18 -24.18 14.47 -16.39
C ARG A 18 -23.86 15.88 -16.87
N ASP A 19 -24.76 16.77 -16.49
CA ASP A 19 -24.73 18.23 -16.63
C ASP A 19 -25.08 18.81 -18.00
N GLY A 20 -26.21 19.53 -18.01
CA GLY A 20 -26.80 20.18 -19.17
C GLY A 20 -25.93 21.31 -19.71
N ILE A 21 -25.00 20.97 -20.58
CA ILE A 21 -24.29 21.91 -21.44
C ILE A 21 -24.85 21.76 -22.85
N LYS A 22 -25.48 22.83 -23.33
CA LYS A 22 -26.01 22.97 -24.68
C LYS A 22 -24.92 22.66 -25.70
N HIS A 23 -25.25 21.81 -26.67
CA HIS A 23 -24.47 21.57 -27.87
C HIS A 23 -24.03 22.88 -28.52
N THR A 24 -22.71 23.12 -28.56
CA THR A 24 -22.09 24.00 -29.54
C THR A 24 -21.23 23.15 -30.47
N SER A 25 -21.57 23.23 -31.75
CA SER A 25 -20.96 22.62 -32.94
C SER A 25 -19.45 22.94 -33.09
N SER A 26 -18.60 22.27 -32.32
CA SER A 26 -17.15 22.26 -32.51
C SER A 26 -16.64 20.89 -32.08
N MET A 27 -16.20 20.07 -33.03
CA MET A 27 -15.60 18.76 -32.78
C MET A 27 -14.39 18.92 -31.85
N GLU A 28 -14.38 18.22 -30.71
CA GLU A 28 -13.23 18.27 -29.80
C GLU A 28 -12.03 17.59 -30.45
N PRO A 29 -10.78 18.03 -30.18
CA PRO A 29 -9.59 17.41 -30.77
C PRO A 29 -9.49 15.89 -30.54
N MET A 30 -10.06 15.39 -29.43
CA MET A 30 -10.09 13.96 -29.12
C MET A 30 -11.07 13.15 -29.99
N ASP A 31 -12.09 13.79 -30.58
CA ASP A 31 -13.09 13.10 -31.42
C ASP A 31 -12.47 12.53 -32.70
N ILE A 32 -11.30 13.03 -33.12
CA ILE A 32 -10.55 12.49 -34.27
C ILE A 32 -10.18 11.02 -34.03
N PHE A 33 -9.83 10.64 -32.80
CA PHE A 33 -9.54 9.24 -32.48
C PHE A 33 -10.79 8.36 -32.58
N TYR A 34 -11.94 8.88 -32.16
CA TYR A 34 -13.21 8.19 -32.32
C TYR A 34 -13.53 7.97 -33.80
N GLN A 35 -13.42 9.01 -34.62
CA GLN A 35 -13.69 8.94 -36.06
C GLN A 35 -12.79 7.90 -36.75
N ILE A 36 -11.48 7.93 -36.46
CA ILE A 36 -10.53 6.97 -37.04
C ILE A 36 -10.90 5.52 -36.66
N LEU A 37 -11.19 5.27 -35.39
CA LEU A 37 -11.44 3.92 -34.87
C LEU A 37 -12.81 3.36 -35.25
N HIS A 38 -13.82 4.22 -35.41
CA HIS A 38 -15.21 3.77 -35.57
C HIS A 38 -15.79 4.03 -36.96
N GLU A 39 -15.25 4.98 -37.72
CA GLU A 39 -15.79 5.41 -39.01
C GLU A 39 -14.81 5.14 -40.15
N ASP A 40 -13.64 5.80 -40.15
CA ASP A 40 -12.75 5.89 -41.33
C ASP A 40 -11.99 4.58 -41.63
N LEU A 41 -11.48 3.91 -40.59
CA LEU A 41 -10.64 2.71 -40.74
C LEU A 41 -11.33 1.44 -40.23
N ASN A 42 -12.58 1.54 -39.77
CA ASN A 42 -13.28 0.39 -39.22
C ASN A 42 -13.67 -0.58 -40.37
N PRO A 43 -13.21 -1.85 -40.32
CA PRO A 43 -13.45 -2.83 -41.38
C PRO A 43 -14.94 -3.18 -41.57
N LEU A 44 -15.80 -2.89 -40.58
CA LEU A 44 -17.25 -3.14 -40.66
C LEU A 44 -18.04 -1.98 -41.31
N THR A 45 -17.56 -0.74 -41.22
CA THR A 45 -18.15 0.43 -41.91
C THR A 45 -17.61 0.59 -43.34
N SER A 46 -16.37 0.20 -43.57
CA SER A 46 -15.78 0.20 -44.93
C SER A 46 -16.38 -0.87 -45.87
N GLN A 47 -17.17 -1.81 -45.35
CA GLN A 47 -18.03 -2.69 -46.17
C GLN A 47 -19.34 -2.02 -46.62
N THR A 48 -19.81 -0.97 -45.95
CA THR A 48 -21.05 -0.27 -46.31
C THR A 48 -20.83 0.90 -47.28
N THR A 49 -19.63 1.46 -47.35
CA THR A 49 -19.29 2.53 -48.31
C THR A 49 -19.03 2.07 -49.75
N GLN A 50 -18.99 0.75 -50.03
CA GLN A 50 -19.11 0.25 -51.41
C GLN A 50 -20.52 0.43 -52.02
N LYS A 51 -21.49 1.00 -51.28
CA LYS A 51 -22.85 1.31 -51.76
C LYS A 51 -23.26 2.77 -51.56
N PHE A 52 -22.37 3.72 -51.84
CA PHE A 52 -22.79 5.07 -52.19
C PHE A 52 -22.41 5.36 -53.65
N ASN A 53 -23.21 4.78 -54.55
CA ASN A 53 -23.29 5.26 -55.92
C ASN A 53 -23.84 6.69 -55.88
N SER A 54 -23.01 7.63 -56.32
CA SER A 54 -23.47 8.95 -56.74
C SER A 54 -24.43 8.77 -57.92
N PRO A 55 -25.65 9.36 -57.93
CA PRO A 55 -26.57 9.27 -59.04
C PRO A 55 -26.15 10.29 -60.12
N ASN A 56 -24.96 10.11 -60.71
CA ASN A 56 -24.56 10.72 -61.99
C ASN A 56 -23.18 10.19 -62.43
N SER A 57 -23.13 8.93 -62.85
CA SER A 57 -22.08 8.46 -63.77
C SER A 57 -22.58 7.27 -64.58
N LYS A 58 -23.46 7.53 -65.56
CA LYS A 58 -23.59 6.62 -66.70
C LYS A 58 -22.35 6.85 -67.57
N ASN A 59 -21.58 5.78 -67.77
CA ASN A 59 -20.35 5.64 -68.54
C ASN A 59 -19.05 5.74 -67.74
N GLN A 60 -18.62 4.62 -67.16
CA GLN A 60 -17.21 4.23 -67.17
C GLN A 60 -17.06 2.70 -67.20
N LYS A 61 -16.06 2.27 -67.98
CA LYS A 61 -15.71 0.93 -68.45
C LYS A 61 -15.27 -0.03 -67.32
N PRO A 62 -15.22 -1.35 -67.59
CA PRO A 62 -15.00 -2.36 -66.54
C PRO A 62 -13.57 -2.33 -65.99
N ASN A 63 -13.49 -2.46 -64.66
CA ASN A 63 -12.36 -2.83 -63.79
C ASN A 63 -10.96 -2.90 -64.45
N HIS A 64 -10.19 -1.83 -64.26
CA HIS A 64 -8.73 -1.95 -64.21
C HIS A 64 -8.35 -2.59 -62.87
N GLU A 65 -7.83 -3.82 -62.89
CA GLU A 65 -7.07 -4.36 -61.75
C GLU A 65 -5.85 -3.46 -61.55
N LEU A 66 -5.82 -2.73 -60.43
CA LEU A 66 -4.68 -1.91 -60.03
C LEU A 66 -3.44 -2.81 -59.88
N THR A 67 -2.33 -2.38 -60.46
CA THR A 67 -1.05 -3.07 -60.29
C THR A 67 -0.60 -3.01 -58.83
N LYS A 68 0.21 -4.00 -58.38
CA LYS A 68 0.75 -4.03 -57.01
C LYS A 68 1.51 -2.74 -56.65
N GLU A 69 2.16 -2.11 -57.63
CA GLU A 69 2.89 -0.84 -57.44
C GLU A 69 1.95 0.34 -57.20
N GLU A 70 0.83 0.43 -57.93
CA GLU A 70 -0.19 1.47 -57.73
C GLU A 70 -0.93 1.32 -56.38
N ASN A 71 -1.19 0.09 -55.95
CA ASN A 71 -1.78 -0.16 -54.63
C ASN A 71 -0.83 0.25 -53.50
N ASN A 72 0.46 -0.09 -53.61
CA ASN A 72 1.48 0.28 -52.63
C ASN A 72 1.67 1.82 -52.56
N SER A 73 1.59 2.53 -53.70
CA SER A 73 1.62 4.00 -53.72
C SER A 73 0.43 4.62 -52.96
N LYS A 74 -0.78 4.10 -53.17
CA LYS A 74 -2.00 4.58 -52.50
C LYS A 74 -1.99 4.33 -50.99
N GLU A 75 -1.46 3.20 -50.54
CA GLU A 75 -1.33 2.91 -49.11
C GLU A 75 -0.35 3.87 -48.43
N LYS A 76 0.78 4.17 -49.08
CA LYS A 76 1.76 5.15 -48.59
C LYS A 76 1.19 6.57 -48.54
N GLU A 77 0.40 6.98 -49.52
CA GLU A 77 -0.30 8.27 -49.53
C GLU A 77 -1.32 8.34 -48.37
N ARG A 78 -2.13 7.28 -48.19
CA ARG A 78 -3.09 7.19 -47.08
C ARG A 78 -2.38 7.28 -45.73
N TYR A 79 -1.30 6.54 -45.54
CA TYR A 79 -0.50 6.61 -44.32
C TYR A 79 0.00 8.05 -44.07
N SER A 80 0.55 8.70 -45.09
CA SER A 80 1.09 10.06 -44.98
C SER A 80 0.00 11.09 -44.64
N PHE A 81 -1.23 10.89 -45.13
CA PHE A 81 -2.39 11.68 -44.71
C PHE A 81 -2.66 11.56 -43.19
N TYR A 82 -2.73 10.33 -42.67
CA TYR A 82 -2.98 10.12 -41.24
C TYR A 82 -1.81 10.58 -40.37
N GLU A 83 -0.57 10.48 -40.85
CA GLU A 83 0.60 11.00 -40.16
C GLU A 83 0.51 12.51 -39.93
N ASN A 84 0.15 13.28 -40.98
CA ASN A 84 -0.07 14.71 -40.85
C ASN A 84 -1.27 15.03 -39.96
N LEU A 85 -2.39 14.33 -40.14
CA LEU A 85 -3.60 14.52 -39.34
C LEU A 85 -3.32 14.29 -37.84
N LEU A 86 -2.63 13.20 -37.50
CA LEU A 86 -2.31 12.85 -36.12
C LEU A 86 -1.28 13.81 -35.50
N SER A 87 -0.30 14.26 -36.27
CA SER A 87 0.67 15.29 -35.84
C SER A 87 -0.02 16.60 -35.43
N ASP A 88 -1.00 17.05 -36.23
CA ASP A 88 -1.75 18.26 -35.91
C ASP A 88 -2.77 18.03 -34.79
N THR A 89 -3.39 16.85 -34.74
CA THR A 89 -4.28 16.43 -33.65
C THR A 89 -3.55 16.45 -32.32
N LEU A 90 -2.33 15.91 -32.26
CA LEU A 90 -1.49 15.92 -31.07
C LEU A 90 -1.28 17.34 -30.53
N LYS A 91 -0.96 18.30 -31.40
CA LYS A 91 -0.77 19.71 -31.02
C LYS A 91 -2.07 20.32 -30.49
N LYS A 92 -3.20 20.04 -31.15
CA LYS A 92 -4.53 20.54 -30.75
C LYS A 92 -4.96 19.97 -29.41
N VAL A 93 -4.82 18.66 -29.19
CA VAL A 93 -5.15 18.00 -27.91
C VAL A 93 -4.32 18.57 -26.77
N LYS A 94 -3.00 18.71 -26.94
CA LYS A 94 -2.13 19.31 -25.90
C LYS A 94 -2.59 20.73 -25.52
N ARG A 95 -2.90 21.55 -26.52
CA ARG A 95 -3.39 22.92 -26.31
C ARG A 95 -4.75 22.94 -25.62
N ASP A 96 -5.68 22.08 -26.04
CA ASP A 96 -7.02 21.97 -25.46
C ASP A 96 -6.96 21.57 -23.98
N ILE A 97 -6.19 20.52 -23.65
CA ILE A 97 -5.99 20.10 -22.26
C ILE A 97 -5.42 21.24 -21.42
N HIS A 98 -4.38 21.93 -21.92
CA HIS A 98 -3.77 23.04 -21.19
C HIS A 98 -4.76 24.19 -20.96
N ASN A 99 -5.55 24.53 -21.98
CA ASN A 99 -6.58 25.57 -21.87
C ASN A 99 -7.68 25.18 -20.88
N LYS A 100 -8.15 23.92 -20.91
CA LYS A 100 -9.15 23.39 -19.98
C LYS A 100 -8.63 23.44 -18.53
N VAL A 101 -7.38 23.04 -18.29
CA VAL A 101 -6.75 23.12 -16.96
C VAL A 101 -6.57 24.57 -16.51
N PHE A 102 -6.07 25.45 -17.39
CA PHE A 102 -5.84 26.86 -17.07
C PHE A 102 -7.13 27.58 -16.67
N ARG A 103 -8.26 27.27 -17.32
CA ARG A 103 -9.58 27.84 -16.98
C ARG A 103 -10.07 27.44 -15.58
N CYS A 104 -9.56 26.35 -15.03
CA CYS A 104 -9.94 25.84 -13.71
C CYS A 104 -8.75 25.82 -12.74
N ILE A 105 -7.78 26.72 -12.92
CA ILE A 105 -6.50 26.68 -12.18
C ILE A 105 -6.69 26.75 -10.65
N ASP A 106 -7.74 27.43 -10.19
CA ASP A 106 -8.08 27.61 -8.78
C ASP A 106 -8.93 26.46 -8.21
N ASP A 107 -9.37 25.49 -9.03
CA ASP A 107 -10.15 24.33 -8.61
C ASP A 107 -9.42 23.00 -8.90
N PRO A 108 -8.62 22.50 -7.94
CA PRO A 108 -7.92 21.23 -8.06
C PRO A 108 -8.83 20.03 -8.37
N SER A 109 -10.10 20.05 -7.94
CA SER A 109 -11.03 18.95 -8.19
C SER A 109 -11.43 18.89 -9.66
N SER A 110 -11.71 20.05 -10.27
CA SER A 110 -11.96 20.14 -11.72
C SER A 110 -10.74 19.72 -12.53
N ILE A 111 -9.52 20.14 -12.13
CA ILE A 111 -8.29 19.72 -12.82
C ILE A 111 -8.15 18.20 -12.76
N ASN A 112 -8.35 17.58 -11.59
CA ASN A 112 -8.35 16.12 -11.44
C ASN A 112 -9.34 15.46 -12.42
N SER A 113 -10.60 15.90 -12.44
CA SER A 113 -11.60 15.32 -13.33
C SER A 113 -11.22 15.46 -14.80
N ILE A 114 -10.74 16.63 -15.23
CA ILE A 114 -10.29 16.86 -16.61
C ILE A 114 -9.17 15.88 -16.97
N ILE A 115 -8.09 15.85 -16.17
CA ILE A 115 -6.90 15.05 -16.46
C ILE A 115 -7.20 13.55 -16.42
N GLN A 116 -7.94 13.09 -15.41
CA GLN A 116 -8.29 11.67 -15.26
C GLN A 116 -9.24 11.19 -16.35
N ASN A 117 -10.22 12.01 -16.76
CA ASN A 117 -11.12 11.66 -17.87
C ASN A 117 -10.33 11.48 -19.18
N HIS A 118 -9.39 12.38 -19.48
CA HIS A 118 -8.53 12.24 -20.65
C HIS A 118 -7.63 11.01 -20.53
N GLN A 119 -7.02 10.78 -19.36
CA GLN A 119 -6.18 9.60 -19.12
C GLN A 119 -6.97 8.31 -19.38
N ILE A 120 -8.16 8.17 -18.79
CA ILE A 120 -9.02 6.99 -18.97
C ILE A 120 -9.41 6.81 -20.44
N LEU A 121 -9.80 7.88 -21.12
CA LEU A 121 -10.19 7.84 -22.53
C LEU A 121 -9.03 7.35 -23.41
N LEU A 122 -7.84 7.92 -23.24
CA LEU A 122 -6.62 7.53 -23.96
C LEU A 122 -6.27 6.06 -23.72
N LEU A 123 -6.29 5.61 -22.45
CA LEU A 123 -6.00 4.22 -22.09
C LEU A 123 -7.01 3.25 -22.71
N ASN A 124 -8.28 3.63 -22.77
CA ASN A 124 -9.31 2.84 -23.43
C ASN A 124 -9.06 2.70 -24.93
N TYR A 125 -8.70 3.80 -25.62
CA TYR A 125 -8.36 3.73 -27.04
C TYR A 125 -7.11 2.90 -27.30
N CYS A 126 -6.05 3.06 -26.50
CA CYS A 126 -4.86 2.19 -26.57
C CYS A 126 -5.24 0.71 -26.46
N LYS A 127 -6.09 0.37 -25.49
CA LYS A 127 -6.57 -1.01 -25.27
C LYS A 127 -7.38 -1.53 -26.45
N VAL A 128 -8.30 -0.73 -27.00
CA VAL A 128 -9.09 -1.11 -28.19
C VAL A 128 -8.17 -1.41 -29.36
N ILE A 129 -7.17 -0.56 -29.60
CA ILE A 129 -6.20 -0.74 -30.68
C ILE A 129 -5.38 -2.02 -30.50
N GLU A 130 -4.83 -2.22 -29.31
CA GLU A 130 -4.02 -3.41 -28.99
C GLU A 130 -4.75 -4.73 -29.13
N GLN A 131 -6.06 -4.74 -28.85
CA GLN A 131 -6.89 -5.94 -28.85
C GLN A 131 -7.58 -6.23 -30.17
N THR A 132 -7.82 -5.19 -30.99
CA THR A 132 -8.69 -5.30 -32.17
C THR A 132 -7.92 -5.16 -33.48
N TYR A 133 -6.89 -4.32 -33.51
CA TYR A 133 -6.25 -3.90 -34.76
C TYR A 133 -4.77 -4.28 -34.86
N LEU A 134 -4.08 -4.49 -33.73
CA LEU A 134 -2.66 -4.85 -33.74
C LEU A 134 -2.46 -6.38 -33.68
N PRO A 135 -1.47 -6.92 -34.42
CA PRO A 135 -1.18 -8.35 -34.40
C PRO A 135 -0.64 -8.79 -33.03
N ASP A 136 -0.79 -10.09 -32.76
CA ASP A 136 -0.27 -10.71 -31.53
C ASP A 136 1.25 -10.98 -31.58
N ASP A 137 1.89 -10.80 -32.73
CA ASP A 137 3.34 -10.94 -32.84
C ASP A 137 4.06 -9.88 -32.00
N LYS A 138 4.78 -10.34 -30.97
CA LYS A 138 5.36 -9.49 -29.93
C LYS A 138 6.50 -8.60 -30.44
N ASN A 139 7.19 -8.97 -31.52
CA ASN A 139 8.41 -8.25 -31.93
C ASN A 139 8.11 -7.03 -32.80
N GLU A 140 7.07 -7.10 -33.64
CA GLU A 140 6.73 -6.06 -34.62
C GLU A 140 5.43 -5.32 -34.29
N LYS A 141 4.74 -5.69 -33.18
CA LYS A 141 3.43 -5.16 -32.78
C LYS A 141 3.28 -3.64 -32.90
N TYR A 142 4.35 -2.90 -32.61
CA TYR A 142 4.37 -1.44 -32.56
C TYR A 142 5.31 -0.79 -33.58
N GLN A 143 6.02 -1.58 -34.41
CA GLN A 143 6.95 -1.08 -35.41
C GLN A 143 6.22 -0.82 -36.72
N ILE A 144 6.35 0.39 -37.27
CA ILE A 144 5.79 0.74 -38.57
C ILE A 144 6.60 0.03 -39.65
N SER A 145 5.95 -0.77 -40.49
CA SER A 145 6.61 -1.49 -41.58
C SER A 145 6.75 -0.62 -42.84
N GLU A 146 7.59 -1.08 -43.79
CA GLU A 146 7.91 -0.35 -45.02
C GLU A 146 6.72 -0.22 -46.00
N ASP A 147 5.77 -1.15 -45.91
CA ASP A 147 4.52 -1.19 -46.68
C ASP A 147 3.53 -0.11 -46.24
N LYS A 148 3.63 0.38 -44.99
CA LYS A 148 2.75 1.43 -44.43
C LYS A 148 1.27 1.07 -44.58
N SER A 149 0.94 -0.16 -44.20
CA SER A 149 -0.39 -0.75 -44.24
C SER A 149 -1.40 0.00 -43.35
N ILE A 150 -2.68 -0.38 -43.44
CA ILE A 150 -3.72 0.10 -42.52
C ILE A 150 -3.37 -0.22 -41.06
N THR A 151 -2.75 -1.39 -40.82
CA THR A 151 -2.25 -1.76 -39.48
C THR A 151 -1.22 -0.75 -38.98
N ASP A 152 -0.35 -0.24 -39.85
CA ASP A 152 0.63 0.79 -39.48
C ASP A 152 -0.01 2.14 -39.16
N ILE A 153 -1.15 2.46 -39.78
CA ILE A 153 -1.94 3.62 -39.36
C ILE A 153 -2.46 3.42 -37.93
N PHE A 154 -2.95 2.23 -37.57
CA PHE A 154 -3.34 1.95 -36.18
C PHE A 154 -2.15 1.97 -35.21
N LYS A 155 -0.96 1.50 -35.63
CA LYS A 155 0.28 1.67 -34.84
C LYS A 155 0.60 3.15 -34.63
N LEU A 156 0.44 3.99 -35.65
CA LEU A 156 0.68 5.43 -35.58
C LEU A 156 -0.34 6.14 -34.67
N VAL A 157 -1.62 5.76 -34.74
CA VAL A 157 -2.65 6.24 -33.81
C VAL A 157 -2.27 5.88 -32.38
N TYR A 158 -1.87 4.62 -32.13
CA TYR A 158 -1.43 4.18 -30.81
C TYR A 158 -0.24 4.99 -30.30
N GLN A 159 0.79 5.19 -31.12
CA GLN A 159 1.98 5.99 -30.76
C GLN A 159 1.60 7.46 -30.47
N THR A 160 0.61 8.00 -31.17
CA THR A 160 0.10 9.36 -30.91
C THR A 160 -0.61 9.45 -29.56
N LEU A 161 -1.49 8.49 -29.25
CA LEU A 161 -2.15 8.38 -27.95
C LEU A 161 -1.12 8.22 -26.83
N ASP A 162 -0.09 7.40 -27.04
CA ASP A 162 1.02 7.22 -26.12
C ASP A 162 1.77 8.56 -25.90
N THR A 163 2.03 9.32 -26.96
CA THR A 163 2.67 10.64 -26.82
C THR A 163 1.81 11.64 -26.01
N ILE A 164 0.48 11.54 -26.08
CA ILE A 164 -0.42 12.35 -25.24
C ILE A 164 -0.35 11.89 -23.78
N LEU A 165 -0.33 10.58 -23.52
CA LEU A 165 -0.16 10.04 -22.16
C LEU A 165 1.19 10.46 -21.54
N ASP A 166 2.27 10.54 -22.32
CA ASP A 166 3.56 11.08 -21.85
C ASP A 166 3.48 12.56 -21.50
N TYR A 167 2.75 13.33 -22.30
CA TYR A 167 2.49 14.73 -22.00
C TYR A 167 1.69 14.89 -20.70
N LEU A 168 0.66 14.07 -20.47
CA LEU A 168 -0.07 14.07 -19.22
C LEU A 168 0.83 13.73 -18.02
N GLU A 169 1.70 12.72 -18.16
CA GLU A 169 2.65 12.33 -17.12
C GLU A 169 3.69 13.43 -16.84
N ALA A 170 4.15 14.16 -17.86
CA ALA A 170 5.16 15.20 -17.70
C ALA A 170 4.63 16.48 -17.04
N PHE A 171 3.43 16.93 -17.43
CA PHE A 171 2.90 18.24 -17.03
C PHE A 171 1.84 18.17 -15.93
N PHE A 172 1.13 17.04 -15.81
CA PHE A 172 -0.03 16.91 -14.92
C PHE A 172 0.07 15.68 -14.00
N TYR A 173 1.29 15.19 -13.71
CA TYR A 173 1.53 14.00 -12.89
C TYR A 173 0.70 13.95 -11.60
N LYS A 174 0.65 15.07 -10.86
CA LYS A 174 -0.07 15.18 -9.57
C LYS A 174 -1.57 14.89 -9.69
N TYR A 175 -2.17 15.09 -10.87
CA TYR A 175 -3.59 14.96 -11.12
C TYR A 175 -3.96 13.63 -11.80
N LEU A 176 -2.97 12.77 -12.10
CA LEU A 176 -3.24 11.46 -12.70
C LEU A 176 -3.86 10.49 -11.70
N GLU A 177 -4.68 9.58 -12.21
CA GLU A 177 -5.06 8.39 -11.47
C GLU A 177 -3.92 7.36 -11.58
N HIS A 178 -3.17 7.21 -10.48
CA HIS A 178 -1.96 6.39 -10.45
C HIS A 178 -2.22 4.88 -10.31
N SER A 179 -3.46 4.49 -9.96
CA SER A 179 -3.87 3.08 -9.88
C SER A 179 -4.12 2.45 -11.25
N LEU A 180 -4.28 3.25 -12.31
CA LEU A 180 -4.53 2.74 -13.66
C LEU A 180 -3.31 2.01 -14.23
N GLU A 181 -3.59 0.94 -14.98
CA GLU A 181 -2.60 0.16 -15.71
C GLU A 181 -2.09 0.94 -16.93
N MET A 182 -0.77 0.92 -17.15
CA MET A 182 -0.13 1.54 -18.30
C MET A 182 -0.36 0.68 -19.55
N PRO A 183 -0.38 1.28 -20.76
CA PRO A 183 -0.42 0.53 -22.01
C PRO A 183 0.74 -0.47 -22.13
N TYR A 184 0.54 -1.58 -22.85
CA TYR A 184 1.52 -2.66 -22.89
C TYR A 184 2.86 -2.22 -23.47
N GLN A 185 2.85 -1.36 -24.51
CA GLN A 185 4.08 -0.78 -25.05
C GLN A 185 4.89 -0.06 -23.97
N ARG A 186 4.27 0.81 -23.16
CA ARG A 186 4.98 1.53 -22.08
C ARG A 186 5.63 0.60 -21.07
N LYS A 187 4.98 -0.53 -20.76
CA LYS A 187 5.56 -1.57 -19.89
C LYS A 187 6.83 -2.17 -20.50
N LEU A 188 6.80 -2.48 -21.80
CA LEU A 188 7.97 -2.98 -22.52
C LEU A 188 9.12 -1.97 -22.49
N TRP A 189 8.83 -0.71 -22.80
CA TRP A 189 9.81 0.38 -22.76
C TRP A 189 10.39 0.58 -21.37
N PHE A 190 9.57 0.51 -20.32
CA PHE A 190 10.05 0.55 -18.94
C PHE A 190 11.03 -0.59 -18.64
N ALA A 191 10.67 -1.83 -18.98
CA ALA A 191 11.54 -3.00 -18.79
C ALA A 191 12.86 -2.85 -19.56
N TYR A 192 12.80 -2.43 -20.83
CA TYR A 192 13.97 -2.17 -21.67
C TYR A 192 14.88 -1.10 -21.06
N ASN A 193 14.33 0.06 -20.70
CA ASN A 193 15.07 1.21 -20.18
C ASN A 193 15.72 0.94 -18.81
N GLN A 194 15.16 0.02 -18.01
CA GLN A 194 15.73 -0.34 -16.70
C GLN A 194 16.56 -1.63 -16.73
N LYS A 195 16.58 -2.38 -17.85
CA LYS A 195 17.23 -3.69 -17.95
C LYS A 195 18.69 -3.67 -17.49
N SER A 196 19.50 -2.76 -18.04
CA SER A 196 20.93 -2.65 -17.71
C SER A 196 21.15 -2.37 -16.23
N ARG A 197 20.40 -1.41 -15.66
CA ARG A 197 20.48 -1.03 -14.24
C ARG A 197 20.05 -2.17 -13.31
N CYS A 198 18.99 -2.89 -13.66
CA CYS A 198 18.53 -4.05 -12.89
C CYS A 198 19.55 -5.19 -12.93
N THR A 199 20.19 -5.44 -14.07
CA THR A 199 21.23 -6.46 -14.22
C THR A 199 22.49 -6.09 -13.42
N GLU A 200 22.98 -4.85 -13.56
CA GLU A 200 24.12 -4.31 -12.79
C GLU A 200 23.86 -4.46 -11.28
N LEU A 201 22.70 -4.01 -10.81
CA LEU A 201 22.32 -4.08 -9.40
C LEU A 201 22.20 -5.53 -8.90
N SER A 202 21.64 -6.42 -9.72
CA SER A 202 21.57 -7.85 -9.38
C SER A 202 22.97 -8.44 -9.18
N LEU A 203 23.95 -8.09 -10.02
CA LEU A 203 25.34 -8.53 -9.86
C LEU A 203 25.98 -7.97 -8.57
N LEU A 204 25.72 -6.71 -8.23
CA LEU A 204 26.20 -6.12 -6.97
C LEU A 204 25.61 -6.86 -5.75
N ILE A 205 24.32 -7.19 -5.79
CA ILE A 205 23.66 -7.96 -4.74
C ILE A 205 24.27 -9.36 -4.63
N GLU A 206 24.52 -10.05 -5.75
CA GLU A 206 25.11 -11.39 -5.74
C GLU A 206 26.53 -11.41 -5.16
N LYS A 207 27.32 -10.36 -5.40
CA LYS A 207 28.69 -10.22 -4.84
C LYS A 207 28.72 -9.86 -3.35
N SER A 208 27.59 -9.46 -2.76
CA SER A 208 27.55 -9.03 -1.36
C SER A 208 27.61 -10.20 -0.36
N ASN A 209 27.98 -9.91 0.89
CA ASN A 209 28.14 -10.91 1.97
C ASN A 209 26.82 -11.31 2.67
N ILE A 210 25.67 -11.04 2.07
CA ILE A 210 24.37 -11.36 2.67
C ILE A 210 23.93 -12.79 2.31
N SER A 211 22.99 -13.36 3.08
CA SER A 211 22.52 -14.73 2.82
C SER A 211 21.85 -14.86 1.44
N THR A 212 22.01 -16.02 0.80
CA THR A 212 21.38 -16.36 -0.48
C THR A 212 19.87 -16.17 -0.51
N GLU A 213 19.17 -16.53 0.56
CA GLU A 213 17.71 -16.30 0.69
C GLU A 213 17.38 -14.80 0.55
N LEU A 214 18.09 -13.94 1.27
CA LEU A 214 17.86 -12.49 1.20
C LEU A 214 18.22 -11.91 -0.18
N LYS A 215 19.33 -12.36 -0.80
CA LYS A 215 19.70 -11.98 -2.17
C LYS A 215 18.56 -12.29 -3.14
N HIS A 216 17.98 -13.48 -3.05
CA HIS A 216 16.87 -13.88 -3.90
C HIS A 216 15.65 -12.97 -3.71
N LEU A 217 15.27 -12.67 -2.46
CA LEU A 217 14.11 -11.83 -2.15
C LEU A 217 14.23 -10.42 -2.71
N ILE A 218 15.38 -9.76 -2.50
CA ILE A 218 15.57 -8.37 -2.96
C ILE A 218 15.84 -8.26 -4.47
N SER A 219 16.39 -9.32 -5.08
CA SER A 219 16.63 -9.37 -6.52
C SER A 219 15.40 -9.80 -7.32
N ALA A 220 14.38 -10.41 -6.72
CA ALA A 220 13.20 -10.89 -7.44
C ALA A 220 12.51 -9.77 -8.26
N PRO A 221 12.22 -8.58 -7.72
CA PRO A 221 11.67 -7.48 -8.52
C PRO A 221 12.57 -7.06 -9.69
N LEU A 222 13.88 -7.02 -9.48
CA LEU A 222 14.86 -6.63 -10.49
C LEU A 222 14.90 -7.64 -11.65
N LYS A 223 14.83 -8.93 -11.31
CA LYS A 223 14.76 -10.04 -12.27
C LYS A 223 13.49 -9.92 -13.11
N SER A 224 12.33 -9.72 -12.50
CA SER A 224 11.06 -9.57 -13.23
C SER A 224 11.08 -8.38 -14.20
N ILE A 225 11.71 -7.27 -13.83
CA ILE A 225 11.90 -6.12 -14.74
C ILE A 225 12.86 -6.49 -15.88
N SER A 226 14.05 -7.00 -15.56
CA SER A 226 15.12 -7.28 -16.54
C SER A 226 14.74 -8.34 -17.58
N LYS A 227 13.86 -9.28 -17.20
CA LYS A 227 13.32 -10.33 -18.06
C LYS A 227 11.97 -10.00 -18.70
N ASN A 228 11.43 -8.81 -18.43
CA ASN A 228 10.11 -8.41 -18.92
C ASN A 228 8.97 -9.37 -18.51
N GLU A 229 9.02 -9.85 -17.27
CA GLU A 229 8.04 -10.80 -16.67
C GLU A 229 6.95 -10.07 -15.86
N LEU A 230 6.92 -8.74 -15.88
CA LEU A 230 5.86 -7.97 -15.23
C LEU A 230 4.52 -8.25 -15.94
N VAL A 231 3.55 -8.83 -15.22
CA VAL A 231 2.22 -9.10 -15.76
C VAL A 231 1.51 -7.77 -16.06
N LYS A 232 1.45 -6.90 -15.05
CA LYS A 232 0.84 -5.57 -15.09
C LYS A 232 1.83 -4.53 -14.59
N LEU A 233 1.64 -3.29 -15.01
CA LEU A 233 2.40 -2.15 -14.50
C LEU A 233 1.50 -0.91 -14.44
N THR A 234 1.18 -0.45 -13.24
CA THR A 234 0.48 0.83 -13.02
C THR A 234 1.46 1.99 -12.89
N TYR A 235 0.97 3.23 -12.99
CA TYR A 235 1.79 4.43 -12.78
C TYR A 235 2.39 4.47 -11.36
N SER A 236 1.61 4.03 -10.35
CA SER A 236 2.10 3.84 -8.99
C SER A 236 3.22 2.80 -8.94
N GLN A 237 3.01 1.62 -9.53
CA GLN A 237 4.04 0.57 -9.53
C GLN A 237 5.33 1.00 -10.22
N LYS A 238 5.24 1.69 -11.37
CA LYS A 238 6.40 2.28 -12.06
C LYS A 238 7.18 3.20 -11.12
N SER A 239 6.48 4.10 -10.43
CA SER A 239 7.08 5.06 -9.50
C SER A 239 7.78 4.35 -8.33
N TYR A 240 7.12 3.33 -7.76
CA TYR A 240 7.72 2.47 -6.73
C TYR A 240 9.00 1.78 -7.22
N TYR A 241 8.97 1.14 -8.39
CA TYR A 241 10.13 0.44 -8.93
C TYR A 241 11.32 1.37 -9.21
N LEU A 242 11.06 2.58 -9.73
CA LEU A 242 12.11 3.58 -9.92
C LEU A 242 12.75 3.99 -8.59
N LEU A 243 11.95 4.21 -7.55
CA LEU A 243 12.46 4.49 -6.21
C LEU A 243 13.27 3.31 -5.67
N TYR A 244 12.72 2.09 -5.77
CA TYR A 244 13.34 0.84 -5.31
C TYR A 244 14.73 0.63 -5.93
N ILE A 245 14.83 0.72 -7.26
CA ILE A 245 16.10 0.61 -7.99
C ILE A 245 17.08 1.69 -7.53
N LYS A 246 16.62 2.94 -7.44
CA LYS A 246 17.46 4.09 -7.05
C LYS A 246 18.09 3.91 -5.68
N VAL A 247 17.30 3.55 -4.67
CA VAL A 247 17.80 3.47 -3.29
C VAL A 247 18.61 2.20 -3.04
N LEU A 248 18.25 1.07 -3.64
CA LEU A 248 19.07 -0.14 -3.57
C LEU A 248 20.42 0.09 -4.23
N ARG A 249 20.44 0.69 -5.42
CA ARG A 249 21.70 1.03 -6.09
C ARG A 249 22.57 1.93 -5.20
N LYS A 250 21.98 2.95 -4.57
CA LYS A 250 22.70 3.81 -3.61
C LYS A 250 23.26 3.03 -2.42
N LEU A 251 22.55 2.02 -1.92
CA LEU A 251 23.01 1.19 -0.80
C LEU A 251 24.18 0.29 -1.21
N PHE A 252 24.05 -0.43 -2.32
CA PHE A 252 25.04 -1.42 -2.76
C PHE A 252 26.28 -0.80 -3.45
N LEU A 253 26.17 0.42 -3.99
CA LEU A 253 27.35 1.15 -4.50
C LEU A 253 28.28 1.65 -3.39
N LYS A 254 27.79 1.79 -2.16
CA LYS A 254 28.62 2.19 -1.00
C LYS A 254 29.53 1.08 -0.48
N GLY A 255 29.40 -0.14 -0.99
CA GLY A 255 30.13 -1.32 -0.53
C GLY A 255 29.18 -2.42 -0.07
N ASN A 256 29.63 -3.24 0.88
CA ASN A 256 28.85 -4.35 1.42
C ASN A 256 27.91 -3.87 2.55
N PRO A 257 26.59 -3.69 2.29
CA PRO A 257 25.67 -3.27 3.34
C PRO A 257 25.53 -4.37 4.39
N ASN A 258 25.41 -3.95 5.65
CA ASN A 258 25.07 -4.87 6.72
C ASN A 258 23.59 -5.27 6.63
N ILE A 259 23.23 -6.37 7.29
CA ILE A 259 21.87 -6.91 7.20
C ILE A 259 20.81 -5.96 7.80
N SER A 260 21.18 -5.19 8.83
CA SER A 260 20.28 -4.23 9.48
C SER A 260 19.96 -3.05 8.56
N GLU A 261 20.92 -2.57 7.77
CA GLU A 261 20.72 -1.54 6.76
C GLU A 261 19.75 -1.99 5.67
N ILE A 262 19.86 -3.24 5.23
CA ILE A 262 18.91 -3.82 4.26
C ILE A 262 17.52 -3.90 4.88
N TYR A 263 17.40 -4.34 6.13
CA TYR A 263 16.10 -4.41 6.80
C TYR A 263 15.46 -3.02 6.95
N ALA A 264 16.23 -2.05 7.42
CA ALA A 264 15.79 -0.66 7.51
C ALA A 264 15.34 -0.14 6.14
N LEU A 265 16.09 -0.45 5.08
CA LEU A 265 15.72 -0.06 3.72
C LEU A 265 14.41 -0.72 3.26
N MET A 266 14.27 -2.03 3.43
CA MET A 266 13.06 -2.76 3.02
C MET A 266 11.82 -2.28 3.77
N ILE A 267 11.96 -1.95 5.06
CA ILE A 267 10.88 -1.37 5.88
C ILE A 267 10.59 0.06 5.43
N SER A 268 11.62 0.88 5.18
CA SER A 268 11.45 2.28 4.74
C SER A 268 10.81 2.40 3.36
N LEU A 269 11.03 1.43 2.48
CA LEU A 269 10.39 1.35 1.17
C LEU A 269 8.98 0.75 1.24
N ASP A 270 8.59 0.22 2.38
CA ASP A 270 7.37 -0.59 2.53
C ASP A 270 7.30 -1.75 1.51
N PHE A 271 8.40 -2.51 1.43
CA PHE A 271 8.52 -3.72 0.59
C PHE A 271 7.72 -4.88 1.20
N ASN A 272 6.42 -4.72 1.33
CA ASN A 272 5.51 -5.55 2.11
C ASN A 272 5.12 -6.88 1.45
N THR A 273 6.11 -7.72 1.10
CA THR A 273 5.86 -9.08 0.64
C THR A 273 5.77 -10.07 1.83
N PHE A 274 4.95 -11.12 1.69
CA PHE A 274 4.89 -12.19 2.69
C PHE A 274 6.26 -12.84 2.94
N HIS A 275 7.07 -12.96 1.88
CA HIS A 275 8.38 -13.58 1.97
C HIS A 275 9.38 -12.75 2.79
N ILE A 276 9.46 -11.43 2.58
CA ILE A 276 10.37 -10.60 3.38
C ILE A 276 9.89 -10.47 4.83
N PHE A 277 8.58 -10.36 5.05
CA PHE A 277 7.99 -10.37 6.39
C PHE A 277 8.36 -11.67 7.12
N SER A 278 8.18 -12.82 6.47
CA SER A 278 8.52 -14.12 7.02
C SER A 278 10.01 -14.24 7.31
N TYR A 279 10.87 -13.76 6.40
CA TYR A 279 12.32 -13.80 6.55
C TYR A 279 12.80 -13.01 7.77
N ILE A 280 12.38 -11.73 7.88
CA ILE A 280 12.73 -10.86 9.00
C ILE A 280 12.20 -11.46 10.32
N SER A 281 10.94 -11.91 10.33
CA SER A 281 10.30 -12.51 11.51
C SER A 281 11.00 -13.79 11.98
N LYS A 282 11.38 -14.69 11.05
CA LYS A 282 12.12 -15.91 11.37
C LYS A 282 13.47 -15.59 12.01
N ARG A 283 14.18 -14.58 11.52
CA ARG A 283 15.48 -14.20 12.09
C ARG A 283 15.34 -13.59 13.48
N ALA A 284 14.35 -12.72 13.69
CA ALA A 284 14.03 -12.19 15.01
C ALA A 284 13.70 -13.33 15.99
N LYS A 285 12.85 -14.28 15.57
CA LYS A 285 12.48 -15.46 16.36
C LYS A 285 13.69 -16.34 16.69
N LYS A 286 14.61 -16.58 15.74
CA LYS A 286 15.86 -17.33 16.02
C LYS A 286 16.70 -16.66 17.10
N ARG A 287 16.85 -15.32 17.06
CA ARG A 287 17.61 -14.58 18.08
C ARG A 287 16.95 -14.64 19.45
N VAL A 288 15.62 -14.55 19.51
CA VAL A 288 14.85 -14.67 20.75
C VAL A 288 14.93 -16.10 21.30
N ASN A 289 14.80 -17.12 20.46
CA ASN A 289 14.84 -18.53 20.87
C ASN A 289 16.23 -18.99 21.30
N GLY A 290 17.30 -18.36 20.82
CA GLY A 290 18.67 -18.64 21.26
C GLY A 290 18.98 -18.22 22.70
N VAL A 291 18.03 -17.58 23.39
CA VAL A 291 18.17 -17.13 24.78
C VAL A 291 17.21 -17.89 25.67
N SER A 292 17.70 -18.49 26.75
CA SER A 292 16.88 -19.29 27.67
C SER A 292 15.97 -18.43 28.57
N SER A 293 16.51 -17.32 29.09
CA SER A 293 15.79 -16.45 30.03
C SER A 293 14.68 -15.64 29.34
N ILE A 294 13.44 -15.79 29.83
CA ILE A 294 12.27 -15.05 29.35
C ILE A 294 12.47 -13.54 29.50
N HIS A 295 13.12 -13.09 30.57
CA HIS A 295 13.38 -11.66 30.79
C HIS A 295 14.35 -11.13 29.71
N LYS A 296 15.41 -11.88 29.40
CA LYS A 296 16.34 -11.51 28.33
C LYS A 296 15.65 -11.54 26.95
N LYS A 297 14.73 -12.48 26.71
CA LYS A 297 13.89 -12.49 25.50
C LYS A 297 13.05 -11.22 25.36
N LEU A 298 12.41 -10.77 26.45
CA LEU A 298 11.64 -9.53 26.47
C LEU A 298 12.52 -8.31 26.17
N VAL A 299 13.72 -8.22 26.76
CA VAL A 299 14.66 -7.13 26.47
C VAL A 299 15.00 -7.06 24.98
N ILE A 300 15.26 -8.21 24.34
CA ILE A 300 15.54 -8.28 22.89
C ILE A 300 14.31 -7.82 22.09
N LEU A 301 13.11 -8.27 22.45
CA LEU A 301 11.87 -7.90 21.76
C LEU A 301 11.54 -6.40 21.91
N PHE A 302 11.74 -5.81 23.10
CA PHE A 302 11.59 -4.37 23.29
C PHE A 302 12.64 -3.58 22.50
N GLY A 303 13.87 -4.10 22.39
CA GLY A 303 14.90 -3.54 21.50
C GLY A 303 14.44 -3.52 20.04
N TYR A 304 13.94 -4.65 19.53
CA TYR A 304 13.36 -4.72 18.19
C TYR A 304 12.18 -3.77 18.01
N LEU A 305 11.27 -3.71 18.98
CA LEU A 305 10.12 -2.80 18.92
C LEU A 305 10.57 -1.33 18.81
N LYS A 306 11.60 -0.94 19.58
CA LYS A 306 12.20 0.40 19.52
C LYS A 306 12.81 0.69 18.14
N GLU A 307 13.61 -0.24 17.61
CA GLU A 307 14.23 -0.11 16.29
C GLU A 307 13.17 0.01 15.17
N LEU A 308 12.15 -0.84 15.19
CA LEU A 308 11.06 -0.81 14.21
C LEU A 308 10.31 0.53 14.23
N LYS A 309 9.99 1.04 15.43
CA LYS A 309 9.30 2.33 15.58
C LYS A 309 10.13 3.48 15.00
N ALA A 310 11.45 3.45 15.16
CA ALA A 310 12.36 4.49 14.70
C ALA A 310 12.51 4.57 13.16
N ILE A 311 12.28 3.48 12.42
CA ILE A 311 12.41 3.50 10.96
C ILE A 311 11.25 4.29 10.33
N ALA A 312 11.54 5.42 9.70
CA ALA A 312 10.53 6.16 8.93
C ALA A 312 10.21 5.45 7.60
N ILE A 313 8.93 5.44 7.22
CA ILE A 313 8.52 5.03 5.88
C ILE A 313 8.80 6.22 4.96
N THR A 314 9.62 5.98 3.93
CA THR A 314 10.04 7.00 2.95
C THR A 314 9.34 6.85 1.60
N SER A 315 8.69 5.71 1.36
CA SER A 315 7.88 5.50 0.17
C SER A 315 6.45 5.95 0.43
N ASN A 316 5.89 6.74 -0.49
CA ASN A 316 4.48 7.11 -0.46
C ASN A 316 3.57 5.96 -0.93
N GLN A 317 4.16 4.85 -1.40
CA GLN A 317 3.47 3.72 -2.00
C GLN A 317 4.03 2.41 -1.42
N ARG A 318 3.18 1.40 -1.32
CA ARG A 318 3.57 0.04 -0.91
C ARG A 318 3.96 -0.80 -2.13
N PHE A 319 4.82 -1.79 -1.94
CA PHE A 319 5.13 -2.73 -3.01
C PHE A 319 3.88 -3.52 -3.44
N ASN A 320 3.13 -4.02 -2.46
CA ASN A 320 1.84 -4.67 -2.65
C ASN A 320 0.75 -3.81 -1.98
N PRO A 321 -0.12 -3.14 -2.75
CA PRO A 321 -1.16 -2.28 -2.19
C PRO A 321 -2.21 -3.07 -1.39
N GLU A 322 -2.40 -4.35 -1.70
CA GLU A 322 -3.40 -5.22 -1.05
C GLU A 322 -2.95 -5.72 0.34
N LEU A 323 -1.69 -5.48 0.72
CA LEU A 323 -1.14 -5.91 1.99
C LEU A 323 -0.95 -4.72 2.95
N PRO A 324 -1.07 -4.94 4.27
CA PRO A 324 -0.69 -3.95 5.27
C PRO A 324 0.78 -3.57 5.13
N SER A 325 1.20 -2.46 5.74
CA SER A 325 2.61 -2.06 5.71
C SER A 325 3.50 -3.12 6.33
N LEU A 326 4.70 -3.34 5.79
CA LEU A 326 5.71 -4.23 6.38
C LEU A 326 6.03 -3.80 7.82
N LYS A 327 6.12 -2.48 8.05
CA LYS A 327 6.37 -1.94 9.39
C LYS A 327 5.24 -2.31 10.35
N GLU A 328 3.98 -2.11 9.93
CA GLU A 328 2.79 -2.45 10.73
C GLU A 328 2.76 -3.94 11.07
N GLN A 329 2.97 -4.81 10.07
CA GLN A 329 3.00 -6.27 10.26
C GLN A 329 4.05 -6.69 11.29
N LEU A 330 5.27 -6.14 11.19
CA LEU A 330 6.36 -6.43 12.12
C LEU A 330 6.09 -5.88 13.52
N LEU A 331 5.49 -4.69 13.64
CA LEU A 331 5.11 -4.09 14.93
C LEU A 331 4.05 -4.92 15.64
N VAL A 332 2.99 -5.33 14.94
CA VAL A 332 1.94 -6.20 15.48
C VAL A 332 2.56 -7.51 15.95
N LYS A 333 3.32 -8.18 15.07
CA LYS A 333 3.94 -9.47 15.40
C LYS A 333 4.86 -9.39 16.62
N THR A 334 5.68 -8.34 16.70
CA THR A 334 6.60 -8.14 17.84
C THR A 334 5.84 -7.85 19.12
N THR A 335 4.76 -7.06 19.05
CA THR A 335 3.92 -6.72 20.21
C THR A 335 3.19 -7.96 20.73
N GLU A 336 2.64 -8.80 19.85
CA GLU A 336 2.02 -10.07 20.24
C GLU A 336 3.01 -11.01 20.94
N GLU A 337 4.25 -11.09 20.44
CA GLU A 337 5.29 -11.92 21.05
C GLU A 337 5.68 -11.39 22.44
N ILE A 338 5.75 -10.06 22.63
CA ILE A 338 5.96 -9.44 23.94
C ILE A 338 4.82 -9.80 24.90
N LEU A 339 3.57 -9.61 24.48
CA LEU A 339 2.39 -9.94 25.27
C LEU A 339 2.35 -11.42 25.66
N PHE A 340 2.77 -12.31 24.75
CA PHE A 340 2.90 -13.74 25.03
C PHE A 340 3.89 -13.99 26.18
N TYR A 341 5.12 -13.48 26.09
CA TYR A 341 6.13 -13.71 27.12
C TYR A 341 5.78 -13.05 28.46
N GLN A 342 5.12 -11.89 28.45
CA GLN A 342 4.59 -11.26 29.67
C GLN A 342 3.56 -12.18 30.35
N LYS A 343 2.58 -12.70 29.60
CA LYS A 343 1.61 -13.68 30.13
C LYS A 343 2.27 -14.94 30.67
N VAL A 344 3.37 -15.41 30.06
CA VAL A 344 4.12 -16.56 30.57
C VAL A 344 4.78 -16.24 31.91
N ILE A 345 5.28 -15.03 32.12
CA ILE A 345 5.80 -14.60 33.44
C ILE A 345 4.67 -14.58 34.46
N ASP A 346 3.53 -13.98 34.13
CA ASP A 346 2.39 -13.84 35.04
C ASP A 346 1.77 -15.19 35.43
N ARG A 347 1.87 -16.20 34.54
CA ARG A 347 1.34 -17.56 34.74
C ARG A 347 2.31 -18.53 35.38
N LYS A 348 3.61 -18.20 35.50
CA LYS A 348 4.52 -19.07 36.25
C LYS A 348 4.10 -19.00 37.72
N PRO A 349 3.71 -20.12 38.37
CA PRO A 349 3.61 -20.12 39.81
C PRO A 349 4.97 -19.65 40.32
N GLN A 350 4.98 -18.71 41.27
CA GLN A 350 6.19 -18.44 42.02
C GLN A 350 6.57 -19.75 42.68
N VAL A 351 7.49 -20.47 42.06
CA VAL A 351 8.11 -21.66 42.63
C VAL A 351 8.72 -21.15 43.92
N LYS A 352 8.10 -21.54 45.04
CA LYS A 352 8.74 -21.47 46.34
C LYS A 352 9.97 -22.34 46.20
N VAL A 353 11.11 -21.71 45.91
CA VAL A 353 12.40 -22.34 46.04
C VAL A 353 12.55 -22.58 47.54
N GLN A 354 12.26 -23.81 47.97
CA GLN A 354 12.80 -24.35 49.22
C GLN A 354 14.29 -24.59 48.96
N ASN A 355 15.08 -23.52 49.01
CA ASN A 355 16.50 -23.65 49.27
C ASN A 355 16.71 -23.15 50.69
N ASP A 356 16.96 -24.11 51.57
CA ASP A 356 17.76 -23.86 52.75
C ASP A 356 19.06 -23.18 52.32
N ASN A 357 19.44 -22.17 53.09
CA ASN A 357 20.70 -21.44 53.08
C ASN A 357 20.82 -20.28 52.07
N ASN A 358 20.66 -19.10 52.66
CA ASN A 358 21.42 -17.86 52.46
C ASN A 358 21.20 -17.03 51.18
N GLU A 359 20.52 -15.92 51.43
CA GLU A 359 20.59 -14.59 50.81
C GLU A 359 19.94 -14.36 49.42
N ILE A 360 19.33 -13.16 49.32
CA ILE A 360 18.78 -12.49 48.11
C ILE A 360 17.38 -13.03 47.71
N TYR A 361 16.25 -12.37 47.96
CA TYR A 361 15.84 -11.01 47.58
C TYR A 361 14.99 -10.35 48.67
N SER A 362 15.28 -9.11 49.04
CA SER A 362 14.36 -8.32 49.85
C SER A 362 13.11 -7.99 49.03
N ASN A 363 12.03 -8.74 49.22
CA ASN A 363 10.68 -8.25 48.92
C ASN A 363 10.44 -7.02 49.82
N GLN A 364 10.72 -5.81 49.32
CA GLN A 364 10.41 -4.57 50.03
C GLN A 364 8.89 -4.38 50.07
N LYS A 365 8.24 -5.01 51.05
CA LYS A 365 6.81 -4.79 51.31
C LYS A 365 6.53 -3.30 51.47
N LYS A 366 5.49 -2.80 50.80
CA LYS A 366 5.10 -1.39 50.89
C LYS A 366 4.50 -1.10 52.27
N LEU A 367 4.89 0.03 52.87
CA LEU A 367 4.40 0.45 54.17
C LEU A 367 3.02 1.14 54.05
N LEU A 368 2.02 0.57 54.71
CA LEU A 368 0.71 1.19 54.92
C LEU A 368 0.70 1.86 56.31
N LYS A 369 0.33 3.14 56.35
CA LYS A 369 0.18 3.92 57.60
C LYS A 369 -1.17 3.64 58.30
N ILE A 370 -1.66 2.41 58.19
CA ILE A 370 -2.92 1.95 58.77
C ILE A 370 -2.68 0.57 59.41
N SER A 371 -3.46 0.25 60.42
CA SER A 371 -3.41 -0.99 61.18
C SER A 371 -4.03 -2.17 60.42
N VAL A 372 -3.68 -3.38 60.84
CA VAL A 372 -4.22 -4.63 60.30
C VAL A 372 -5.75 -4.66 60.39
N SER A 373 -6.33 -4.15 61.49
CA SER A 373 -7.79 -4.09 61.66
C SER A 373 -8.48 -3.14 60.70
N GLU A 374 -7.86 -2.00 60.39
CA GLU A 374 -8.39 -1.05 59.40
C GLU A 374 -8.29 -1.63 57.99
N ILE A 375 -7.20 -2.33 57.66
CA ILE A 375 -7.03 -3.03 56.37
C ILE A 375 -8.10 -4.11 56.21
N SER A 376 -8.34 -4.93 57.23
CA SER A 376 -9.39 -5.95 57.21
C SER A 376 -10.79 -5.35 57.03
N LEU A 377 -11.09 -4.24 57.71
CA LEU A 377 -12.38 -3.56 57.57
C LEU A 377 -12.56 -2.93 56.18
N ILE A 378 -11.54 -2.27 55.63
CA ILE A 378 -11.59 -1.74 54.25
C ILE A 378 -11.80 -2.88 53.26
N THR A 379 -11.06 -3.98 53.42
CA THR A 379 -11.19 -5.18 52.57
C THR A 379 -12.62 -5.73 52.62
N ARG A 380 -13.22 -5.79 53.82
CA ARG A 380 -14.62 -6.20 54.00
C ARG A 380 -15.60 -5.29 53.28
N LEU A 381 -15.45 -3.97 53.41
CA LEU A 381 -16.32 -3.01 52.73
C LEU A 381 -16.23 -3.15 51.21
N LEU A 382 -15.03 -3.36 50.67
CA LEU A 382 -14.85 -3.55 49.22
C LEU A 382 -15.53 -4.84 48.72
N TYR A 383 -15.42 -5.94 49.46
CA TYR A 383 -16.13 -7.18 49.13
C TYR A 383 -17.65 -7.05 49.26
N GLU A 384 -18.15 -6.39 50.31
CA GLU A 384 -19.59 -6.18 50.53
C GLU A 384 -20.22 -5.27 49.46
N GLN A 385 -19.45 -4.37 48.86
CA GLN A 385 -19.87 -3.52 47.74
C GLN A 385 -19.65 -4.18 46.36
N GLY A 386 -19.18 -5.43 46.30
CA GLY A 386 -18.93 -6.12 45.03
C GLY A 386 -17.77 -5.54 44.22
N LEU A 387 -16.83 -4.82 44.85
CA LEU A 387 -15.68 -4.20 44.20
C LEU A 387 -14.45 -5.11 44.11
N LEU A 388 -14.50 -6.29 44.73
CA LEU A 388 -13.43 -7.29 44.71
C LEU A 388 -13.97 -8.66 44.30
N ASP A 389 -13.35 -9.25 43.29
CA ASP A 389 -13.60 -10.62 42.84
C ASP A 389 -12.67 -11.63 43.51
N GLY A 390 -13.07 -12.91 43.52
CA GLY A 390 -12.26 -14.01 44.01
C GLY A 390 -12.29 -14.23 45.52
N SER A 391 -11.42 -15.12 46.01
CA SER A 391 -11.49 -15.58 47.41
C SER A 391 -10.89 -14.59 48.40
N LYS A 392 -11.54 -14.41 49.55
CA LYS A 392 -11.02 -13.58 50.66
C LYS A 392 -9.64 -14.06 51.13
N LYS A 393 -9.42 -15.39 51.12
CA LYS A 393 -8.15 -16.03 51.51
C LYS A 393 -7.00 -15.57 50.61
N THR A 394 -7.18 -15.66 49.29
CA THR A 394 -6.17 -15.21 48.31
C THR A 394 -5.88 -13.72 48.44
N PHE A 395 -6.87 -12.91 48.79
CA PHE A 395 -6.68 -11.49 49.02
C PHE A 395 -5.89 -11.21 50.31
N PHE A 396 -6.16 -11.93 51.41
CA PHE A 396 -5.36 -11.80 52.64
C PHE A 396 -3.90 -12.23 52.45
N GLU A 397 -3.67 -13.29 51.67
CA GLU A 397 -2.33 -13.72 51.27
C GLU A 397 -1.63 -12.65 50.43
N PHE A 398 -2.33 -12.04 49.48
CA PHE A 398 -1.82 -10.92 48.70
C PHE A 398 -1.42 -9.73 49.59
N ILE A 399 -2.29 -9.32 50.53
CA ILE A 399 -2.00 -8.21 51.43
C ILE A 399 -0.80 -8.52 52.33
N SER A 400 -0.77 -9.72 52.92
CA SER A 400 0.33 -10.21 53.75
C SER A 400 1.67 -10.19 53.02
N ASN A 401 1.69 -10.58 51.73
CA ASN A 401 2.92 -10.70 50.95
C ASN A 401 3.45 -9.37 50.44
N ASN A 402 2.57 -8.40 50.19
CA ASN A 402 2.95 -7.14 49.53
C ASN A 402 3.02 -5.93 50.47
N PHE A 403 2.38 -5.99 51.65
CA PHE A 403 2.27 -4.84 52.54
C PHE A 403 2.74 -5.13 53.96
N LYS A 404 3.19 -4.07 54.62
CA LYS A 404 3.47 -4.02 56.06
C LYS A 404 2.78 -2.81 56.68
N THR A 405 2.55 -2.82 57.98
CA THR A 405 1.91 -1.70 58.69
C THR A 405 2.91 -0.93 59.53
N SER A 406 2.60 0.32 59.87
CA SER A 406 3.43 1.13 60.79
C SER A 406 3.65 0.50 62.17
N LYS A 407 2.78 -0.44 62.58
CA LYS A 407 2.85 -1.11 63.88
C LYS A 407 3.40 -2.54 63.82
N ARG A 408 3.47 -3.15 62.63
CA ARG A 408 3.89 -4.54 62.42
C ARG A 408 4.50 -4.71 61.03
N ASP A 409 5.77 -5.12 60.98
CA ASP A 409 6.49 -5.45 59.74
C ASP A 409 5.96 -6.73 59.07
N ILE A 410 5.35 -7.62 59.86
CA ILE A 410 4.74 -8.87 59.38
C ILE A 410 3.24 -8.83 59.67
N ILE A 411 2.44 -8.90 58.62
CA ILE A 411 0.99 -9.11 58.67
C ILE A 411 0.75 -10.57 58.30
N SER A 412 0.12 -11.37 59.15
CA SER A 412 -0.26 -12.74 58.77
C SER A 412 -1.65 -12.76 58.12
N PRO A 413 -1.92 -13.65 57.13
CA PRO A 413 -3.24 -13.83 56.55
C PRO A 413 -4.30 -14.17 57.60
N GLU A 414 -3.95 -14.95 58.63
CA GLU A 414 -4.83 -15.31 59.75
C GLU A 414 -5.20 -14.10 60.59
N SER A 415 -4.25 -13.17 60.81
CA SER A 415 -4.51 -11.92 61.54
C SER A 415 -5.50 -11.04 60.76
N LEU A 416 -5.39 -10.99 59.44
CA LEU A 416 -6.32 -10.27 58.58
C LEU A 416 -7.71 -10.92 58.60
N SER A 417 -7.77 -12.24 58.49
CA SER A 417 -9.02 -13.02 58.54
C SER A 417 -9.75 -12.86 59.87
N ASN A 418 -9.05 -13.00 60.99
CA ASN A 418 -9.64 -12.85 62.32
C ASN A 418 -10.19 -11.43 62.54
N ARG A 419 -9.47 -10.41 62.08
CA ARG A 419 -9.93 -9.01 62.17
C ARG A 419 -11.00 -8.65 61.15
N TYR A 420 -11.15 -9.42 60.07
CA TYR A 420 -12.22 -9.25 59.09
C TYR A 420 -13.58 -9.63 59.69
N TYR A 421 -13.62 -10.72 60.47
CA TYR A 421 -14.84 -11.18 61.15
C TYR A 421 -15.05 -10.50 62.51
N SER A 422 -13.98 -10.16 63.22
CA SER A 422 -14.02 -9.49 64.54
C SER A 422 -13.36 -8.10 64.48
N ILE A 423 -14.16 -7.10 64.10
CA ILE A 423 -13.72 -5.73 63.88
C ILE A 423 -13.89 -4.90 65.17
N PRO A 424 -12.81 -4.33 65.73
CA PRO A 424 -12.91 -3.47 66.90
C PRO A 424 -13.55 -2.12 66.55
N GLU A 425 -14.28 -1.52 67.48
CA GLU A 425 -14.99 -0.25 67.26
C GLU A 425 -14.03 0.91 66.92
N SER A 426 -12.82 0.88 67.48
CA SER A 426 -11.75 1.82 67.14
C SER A 426 -11.37 1.80 65.66
N ALA A 427 -11.37 0.63 65.02
CA ALA A 427 -11.10 0.51 63.58
C ALA A 427 -12.26 1.11 62.75
N LYS A 428 -13.52 0.95 63.19
CA LYS A 428 -14.68 1.56 62.51
C LYS A 428 -14.62 3.09 62.54
N ILE A 429 -14.30 3.66 63.71
CA ILE A 429 -14.16 5.12 63.88
C ILE A 429 -13.06 5.65 62.96
N SER A 430 -11.91 4.97 62.94
CA SER A 430 -10.76 5.39 62.14
C SER A 430 -10.99 5.27 60.63
N VAL A 431 -11.52 4.13 60.15
CA VAL A 431 -11.87 3.95 58.74
C VAL A 431 -12.94 4.95 58.30
N ARG A 432 -13.96 5.24 59.13
CA ARG A 432 -14.96 6.27 58.83
C ARG A 432 -14.33 7.65 58.67
N LYS A 433 -13.35 8.02 59.51
CA LYS A 433 -12.60 9.27 59.37
C LYS A 433 -11.80 9.31 58.07
N MET A 434 -11.15 8.19 57.70
CA MET A 434 -10.39 8.05 56.46
C MET A 434 -11.28 8.20 55.22
N LEU A 435 -12.41 7.50 55.17
CA LEU A 435 -13.36 7.59 54.06
C LEU A 435 -13.93 9.00 53.91
N ARG A 436 -14.24 9.70 55.01
CA ARG A 436 -14.65 11.11 54.96
C ARG A 436 -13.56 12.02 54.42
N ALA A 437 -12.29 11.77 54.76
CA ALA A 437 -11.17 12.54 54.21
C ALA A 437 -11.01 12.30 52.70
N ILE A 438 -11.13 11.05 52.25
CA ILE A 438 -11.11 10.68 50.83
C ILE A 438 -12.26 11.35 50.08
N LEU A 439 -13.48 11.32 50.62
CA LEU A 439 -14.65 11.98 50.02
C LEU A 439 -14.46 13.49 49.91
N ARG A 440 -13.88 14.14 50.93
CA ARG A 440 -13.56 15.57 50.87
C ARG A 440 -12.55 15.87 49.76
N GLN A 441 -11.53 15.04 49.59
CA GLN A 441 -10.55 15.19 48.49
C GLN A 441 -11.20 14.96 47.12
N LEU A 442 -12.08 13.96 47.00
CA LEU A 442 -12.82 13.72 45.77
C LEU A 442 -13.66 14.95 45.37
N ASN A 443 -14.33 15.57 46.34
CA ASN A 443 -15.13 16.77 46.10
C ASN A 443 -14.28 17.99 45.73
N SER A 444 -13.04 18.12 46.25
CA SER A 444 -12.13 19.21 45.83
C SER A 444 -11.55 19.02 44.42
N ILE A 445 -11.49 17.78 43.91
CA ILE A 445 -11.02 17.51 42.55
C ILE A 445 -12.07 17.95 41.51
N GLN A 446 -13.36 17.95 41.85
CA GLN A 446 -14.43 18.46 40.98
C GLN A 446 -14.51 19.99 40.89
N SER A 447 -13.87 20.73 41.80
CA SER A 447 -13.83 22.20 41.79
C SER A 447 -12.63 22.80 41.03
N GLU A 448 -11.74 21.97 40.48
CA GLU A 448 -10.61 22.38 39.63
C GLU A 448 -10.82 21.95 38.15
N SER A 449 -12.05 21.59 37.76
CA SER A 449 -12.42 21.25 36.37
C SER A 449 -13.23 22.36 35.72
#